data_AF-A0A7W3UIF5-F1
#
_entry.id   AF-A0A7W3UIF5-F1
#
_cell.length_a   1.000
_cell.length_b   1.000
_cell.length_c   1.000
_cell.angle_alpha   90.00
_cell.angle_beta   90.00
_cell.angle_gamma   90.00
#
_symmetry.space_group_name_H-M   'P 1'
#
loop_
_entity.id
_entity.type
_entity.pdbx_description
1 polymer ?
#
loop_
_entity_poly.entity_id
_entity_poly.type
_entity_poly.pdbx_seq_one_letter_code
_entity_poly.pdbx_strand_id
1 'polypeptide(L)'
;MTNTKLTNQAQIEGLLFISGDEGITLGDLAKISGFMKPAVLAILQELKKKYENDPTSAFILLKSDQTYRLATKPQLAEVIKHYFEVPLTVPLTKALLEVLAIVAYRQPITRLEIDDIRGVQSSGSLQKLMVRGLIDTHGRLDAPGRPFLYSTTPAFLNYFGLSDLDELPPLPDQDELEISNINGDIFLEALQAREERKDDN
;
A
#
# COMPACT_ATOMS: atom_id res chain seq x y z
N MET A 1 23.58 22.35 12.94
CA MET A 1 22.17 22.03 12.59
C MET A 1 21.48 23.34 12.25
N THR A 2 21.36 23.67 10.97
CA THR A 2 20.69 24.89 10.51
C THR A 2 19.18 24.74 10.75
N ASN A 3 18.67 25.48 11.74
CA ASN A 3 17.24 25.60 12.03
C ASN A 3 16.57 26.39 10.90
N THR A 4 16.40 25.74 9.76
CA THR A 4 15.75 26.32 8.59
C THR A 4 14.26 26.24 8.82
N LYS A 5 13.66 27.34 9.27
CA LYS A 5 12.21 27.44 9.49
C LYS A 5 11.50 27.10 8.17
N LEU A 6 10.78 25.98 8.15
CA LEU A 6 10.00 25.54 6.99
C LEU A 6 8.95 26.61 6.63
N THR A 7 8.81 26.90 5.35
CA THR A 7 7.79 27.87 4.88
C THR A 7 6.39 27.33 5.15
N ASN A 8 5.41 28.22 5.31
CA ASN A 8 4.01 27.83 5.49
C ASN A 8 3.53 26.94 4.32
N GLN A 9 4.01 27.22 3.11
CA GLN A 9 3.73 26.43 1.93
C GLN A 9 4.28 25.00 2.04
N ALA A 10 5.52 24.83 2.52
CA ALA A 10 6.11 23.50 2.72
C ALA A 10 5.35 22.67 3.75
N GLN A 11 4.79 23.30 4.80
CA GLN A 11 3.96 22.60 5.78
C GLN A 11 2.67 22.05 5.15
N ILE A 12 1.97 22.86 4.35
CA ILE A 12 0.75 22.44 3.66
C ILE A 12 1.04 21.40 2.56
N GLU A 13 2.12 21.59 1.78
CA GLU A 13 2.58 20.64 0.76
C GLU A 13 2.93 19.27 1.38
N GLY A 14 3.60 19.27 2.54
CA GLY A 14 3.91 18.05 3.28
C GLY A 14 2.66 17.33 3.81
N LEU A 15 1.67 18.06 4.33
CA LEU A 15 0.39 17.49 4.76
C LEU A 15 -0.36 16.86 3.57
N LEU A 16 -0.39 17.53 2.43
CA LEU A 16 -1.01 16.98 1.22
C LEU A 16 -0.31 15.71 0.72
N PHE A 17 1.03 15.65 0.82
CA PHE A 17 1.81 14.49 0.41
C PHE A 17 1.55 13.26 1.30
N ILE A 18 1.55 13.44 2.63
CA ILE A 18 1.34 12.31 3.55
C ILE A 18 -0.10 11.79 3.54
N SER A 19 -1.08 12.63 3.20
CA SER A 19 -2.48 12.24 3.08
C SER A 19 -2.80 11.36 1.87
N GLY A 20 -1.88 11.27 0.89
CA GLY A 20 -2.01 10.35 -0.25
C GLY A 20 -3.32 10.51 -1.02
N ASP A 21 -3.90 9.37 -1.43
CA ASP A 21 -5.05 9.33 -2.32
C ASP A 21 -6.37 9.77 -1.67
N GLU A 22 -6.51 9.59 -0.35
CA GLU A 22 -7.68 10.03 0.43
C GLU A 22 -7.78 11.56 0.44
N GLY A 23 -6.62 12.24 0.38
CA GLY A 23 -6.53 13.69 0.50
C GLY A 23 -6.82 14.18 1.92
N ILE A 24 -6.90 15.50 2.07
CA ILE A 24 -7.11 16.15 3.35
C ILE A 24 -8.08 17.31 3.21
N THR A 25 -8.98 17.44 4.18
CA THR A 25 -9.99 18.48 4.16
C THR A 25 -9.37 19.85 4.46
N LEU A 26 -9.98 20.92 3.93
CA LEU A 26 -9.61 22.29 4.29
C LEU A 26 -9.70 22.54 5.81
N GLY A 27 -10.66 21.89 6.47
CA GLY A 27 -10.83 21.97 7.92
C GLY A 27 -9.65 21.37 8.67
N ASP A 28 -9.22 20.18 8.27
CA ASP A 28 -8.11 19.48 8.91
C ASP A 28 -6.77 20.16 8.62
N LEU A 29 -6.55 20.64 7.39
CA LEU A 29 -5.38 21.46 7.06
C LEU A 29 -5.27 22.69 7.97
N ALA A 30 -6.38 23.41 8.15
CA ALA A 30 -6.42 24.58 9.04
C ALA A 30 -6.16 24.20 10.51
N LYS A 31 -6.78 23.12 10.98
CA LYS A 31 -6.65 22.64 12.35
C LYS A 31 -5.22 22.18 12.68
N ILE A 32 -4.59 21.42 11.78
CA ILE A 32 -3.26 20.83 12.01
C ILE A 32 -2.16 21.88 11.83
N SER A 33 -2.25 22.73 10.81
CA SER A 33 -1.25 23.78 10.57
C SER A 33 -1.38 24.98 11.54
N GLY A 34 -2.53 25.13 12.19
CA GLY A 34 -2.85 26.31 12.99
C GLY A 34 -3.17 27.56 12.15
N PHE A 35 -3.26 27.43 10.82
CA PHE A 35 -3.60 28.54 9.94
C PHE A 35 -5.12 28.73 9.81
N MET A 36 -5.54 29.96 9.56
CA MET A 36 -6.94 30.24 9.25
C MET A 36 -7.30 29.66 7.87
N LYS A 37 -8.53 29.17 7.70
CA LYS A 37 -9.01 28.62 6.42
C LYS A 37 -8.74 29.51 5.19
N PRO A 38 -8.92 30.85 5.24
CA PRO A 38 -8.57 31.72 4.10
C PRO A 38 -7.08 31.71 3.75
N ALA A 39 -6.20 31.61 4.76
CA ALA A 39 -4.76 31.51 4.53
C ALA A 39 -4.38 30.17 3.89
N VAL A 40 -4.97 29.06 4.35
CA VAL A 40 -4.79 27.74 3.73
C VAL A 40 -5.26 27.76 2.28
N LEU A 41 -6.42 28.37 2.00
CA LEU A 41 -6.91 28.51 0.62
C LEU A 41 -5.95 29.29 -0.28
N ALA A 42 -5.37 30.39 0.23
CA ALA A 42 -4.36 31.15 -0.52
C ALA A 42 -3.12 30.29 -0.82
N ILE A 43 -2.60 29.57 0.18
CA ILE A 43 -1.45 28.66 0.02
C ILE A 43 -1.76 27.55 -0.99
N LEU A 44 -2.95 26.96 -0.94
CA LEU A 44 -3.39 25.93 -1.90
C LEU A 44 -3.46 26.48 -3.33
N GLN A 45 -3.91 27.73 -3.51
CA GLN A 45 -3.92 28.39 -4.82
C GLN A 45 -2.50 28.66 -5.34
N GLU A 46 -1.59 29.07 -4.46
CA GLU A 46 -0.18 29.27 -4.82
C GLU A 46 0.50 27.95 -5.20
N LEU A 47 0.25 26.88 -4.44
CA LEU A 47 0.74 25.52 -4.76
C LEU A 47 0.21 25.04 -6.10
N LYS A 48 -1.09 25.24 -6.36
CA LYS A 48 -1.69 24.90 -7.64
C LYS A 48 -0.98 25.61 -8.80
N LYS A 49 -0.80 26.92 -8.70
CA LYS A 49 -0.09 27.71 -9.73
C LYS A 49 1.36 27.30 -9.88
N LYS A 50 2.06 27.02 -8.77
CA LYS A 50 3.45 26.52 -8.77
C LYS A 50 3.56 25.25 -9.62
N TYR A 51 2.68 24.27 -9.39
CA TYR A 51 2.70 23.01 -10.12
C TYR A 51 2.28 23.13 -11.60
N GLU A 52 1.30 24.00 -11.88
CA GLU A 52 0.84 24.26 -13.25
C GLU A 52 1.91 24.98 -14.09
N ASN A 53 2.65 25.93 -13.51
CA ASN A 53 3.65 26.72 -14.21
C ASN A 53 5.03 26.08 -14.29
N ASP A 54 5.32 25.09 -13.44
CA ASP A 54 6.59 24.39 -13.43
C ASP A 54 6.53 23.12 -14.30
N PRO A 55 7.11 23.11 -15.51
CA PRO A 55 7.11 21.94 -16.38
C PRO A 55 7.94 20.78 -15.82
N THR A 56 8.85 21.05 -14.87
CA THR A 56 9.70 20.02 -14.24
C THR A 56 9.03 19.33 -13.06
N SER A 57 7.96 19.92 -12.52
CA SER A 57 7.19 19.31 -11.44
C SER A 57 6.28 18.19 -11.97
N ALA A 58 6.29 17.05 -11.27
CA ALA A 58 5.43 15.90 -11.57
C ALA A 58 4.00 16.03 -11.04
N PHE A 59 3.75 16.97 -10.12
CA PHE A 59 2.51 17.01 -9.34
C PHE A 59 1.45 17.94 -9.93
N ILE A 60 0.21 17.69 -9.55
CA ILE A 60 -0.94 18.59 -9.66
C ILE A 60 -1.71 18.56 -8.34
N LEU A 61 -2.41 19.65 -8.05
CA LEU A 61 -3.33 19.72 -6.91
C LEU A 61 -4.76 19.50 -7.40
N LEU A 62 -5.40 18.43 -6.92
CA LEU A 62 -6.81 18.14 -7.18
C LEU A 62 -7.67 18.57 -5.99
N LYS A 63 -8.89 18.99 -6.30
CA LYS A 63 -9.92 19.37 -5.32
C LYS A 63 -11.19 18.59 -5.60
N SER A 64 -11.70 17.91 -4.59
CA SER A 64 -13.00 17.24 -4.58
C SER A 64 -13.79 17.74 -3.37
N ASP A 65 -14.84 18.53 -3.61
CA ASP A 65 -15.59 19.24 -2.56
C ASP A 65 -14.68 20.08 -1.62
N GLN A 66 -14.52 19.71 -0.35
CA GLN A 66 -13.63 20.37 0.61
C GLN A 66 -12.29 19.65 0.81
N THR A 67 -12.04 18.59 0.04
CA THR A 67 -10.84 17.74 0.15
C THR A 67 -9.86 18.05 -0.96
N TYR A 68 -8.59 18.16 -0.58
CA TYR A 68 -7.47 18.47 -1.46
C TYR A 68 -6.45 17.34 -1.43
N ARG A 69 -5.90 16.98 -2.59
CA ARG A 69 -4.85 15.95 -2.69
C ARG A 69 -3.86 16.25 -3.80
N LEU A 70 -2.64 15.75 -3.65
CA LEU A 70 -1.67 15.72 -4.75
C LEU A 70 -1.96 14.51 -5.65
N ALA A 71 -1.80 14.72 -6.94
CA ALA A 71 -1.78 13.65 -7.94
C ALA A 71 -0.64 13.90 -8.92
N THR A 72 -0.33 12.93 -9.77
CA THR A 72 0.63 13.10 -10.86
C THR A 72 -0.03 13.77 -12.07
N LYS A 73 0.77 14.52 -12.84
CA LYS A 73 0.36 15.08 -14.13
C LYS A 73 -0.05 13.98 -15.11
N PRO A 74 -1.13 14.16 -15.90
CA PRO A 74 -1.59 13.14 -16.84
C PRO A 74 -0.57 12.81 -17.93
N GLN A 75 0.35 13.74 -18.25
CA GLN A 75 1.45 13.52 -19.18
C GLN A 75 2.42 12.42 -18.70
N LEU A 76 2.44 12.11 -17.41
CA LEU A 76 3.26 11.03 -16.85
C LEU A 76 2.57 9.66 -16.95
N ALA A 77 1.35 9.57 -17.48
CA ALA A 77 0.58 8.32 -17.51
C ALA A 77 1.36 7.18 -18.17
N GLU A 78 2.00 7.39 -19.32
CA GLU A 78 2.80 6.33 -19.95
C GLU A 78 4.00 5.93 -19.10
N VAL A 79 4.75 6.88 -18.53
CA VAL A 79 5.93 6.58 -17.69
C VAL A 79 5.53 5.81 -16.44
N ILE A 80 4.42 6.21 -15.80
CA ILE A 80 3.85 5.53 -14.63
C ILE A 80 3.34 4.14 -15.02
N LYS A 81 2.70 4.01 -16.19
CA LYS A 81 2.26 2.71 -16.72
C LYS A 81 3.45 1.77 -16.92
N HIS A 82 4.56 2.24 -17.51
CA HIS A 82 5.77 1.45 -17.63
C HIS A 82 6.28 0.98 -16.26
N TYR A 83 6.28 1.83 -15.23
CA TYR A 83 6.64 1.42 -13.87
C TYR A 83 5.79 0.25 -13.35
N PHE A 84 4.50 0.18 -13.72
CA PHE A 84 3.60 -0.92 -13.37
C PHE A 84 3.62 -2.10 -14.37
N GLU A 85 4.05 -1.88 -15.61
CA GLU A 85 4.13 -2.89 -16.68
C GLU A 85 5.48 -3.62 -16.74
N VAL A 86 6.54 -3.10 -16.10
CA VAL A 86 7.75 -3.89 -15.89
C VAL A 86 7.30 -5.15 -15.12
N PRO A 87 7.56 -6.36 -15.64
CA PRO A 87 7.24 -7.58 -14.90
C PRO A 87 7.86 -7.44 -13.53
N LEU A 88 7.14 -7.89 -12.49
CA LEU A 88 7.52 -7.81 -11.08
C LEU A 88 8.80 -8.62 -10.80
N THR A 89 9.92 -8.25 -11.42
CA THR A 89 11.25 -8.84 -11.30
C THR A 89 11.93 -8.40 -10.02
N VAL A 90 11.37 -7.41 -9.31
CA VAL A 90 11.73 -7.15 -7.91
C VAL A 90 11.06 -8.24 -7.06
N PRO A 91 11.84 -9.21 -6.54
CA PRO A 91 11.30 -10.28 -5.72
C PRO A 91 10.51 -9.69 -4.55
N LEU A 92 9.48 -10.40 -4.12
CA LEU A 92 8.74 -10.02 -2.92
C LEU A 92 9.73 -10.02 -1.74
N THR A 93 9.84 -8.89 -1.06
CA THR A 93 10.67 -8.81 0.15
C THR A 93 10.07 -9.68 1.23
N LYS A 94 10.87 -10.08 2.23
CA LYS A 94 10.40 -10.88 3.37
C LYS A 94 9.13 -10.31 4.02
N ALA A 95 9.09 -9.00 4.26
CA ALA A 95 7.92 -8.31 4.81
C ALA A 95 6.67 -8.31 3.90
N LEU A 96 6.85 -8.39 2.58
CA LEU A 96 5.72 -8.56 1.65
C LEU A 96 5.24 -10.01 1.63
N LEU A 97 6.16 -10.97 1.66
CA LEU A 97 5.84 -12.40 1.73
C LEU A 97 5.11 -12.75 3.02
N GLU A 98 5.52 -12.21 4.17
CA GLU A 98 4.82 -12.40 5.44
C GLU A 98 3.35 -11.96 5.37
N VAL A 99 3.10 -10.74 4.89
CA VAL A 99 1.73 -10.21 4.76
C VAL A 99 0.94 -11.03 3.74
N LEU A 100 1.55 -11.39 2.62
CA LEU A 100 0.90 -12.19 1.59
C LEU A 100 0.54 -13.59 2.10
N ALA A 101 1.42 -14.23 2.87
CA ALA A 101 1.18 -15.53 3.49
C ALA A 101 0.02 -15.45 4.50
N ILE A 102 0.01 -14.43 5.37
CA ILE A 102 -1.11 -14.22 6.30
C ILE A 102 -2.43 -14.09 5.56
N VAL A 103 -2.48 -13.30 4.48
CA VAL A 103 -3.70 -13.19 3.66
C VAL A 103 -4.07 -14.53 3.03
N ALA A 104 -3.12 -15.25 2.44
CA ALA A 104 -3.38 -16.53 1.78
C ALA A 104 -3.98 -17.59 2.73
N TYR A 105 -3.46 -17.71 3.96
CA TYR A 105 -3.90 -18.72 4.93
C TYR A 105 -5.08 -18.29 5.82
N ARG A 106 -5.37 -16.98 5.95
CA ARG A 106 -6.42 -16.48 6.86
C ARG A 106 -7.51 -15.67 6.15
N GLN A 107 -7.46 -15.55 4.83
CA GLN A 107 -8.52 -14.90 4.07
C GLN A 107 -9.91 -15.53 4.33
N PRO A 108 -10.98 -14.73 4.32
CA PRO A 108 -10.98 -13.26 4.24
C PRO A 108 -10.57 -12.62 5.58
N ILE A 109 -9.59 -11.69 5.56
CA ILE A 109 -9.00 -11.09 6.78
C ILE A 109 -8.93 -9.56 6.70
N THR A 110 -9.07 -8.85 7.82
CA THR A 110 -8.96 -7.38 7.89
C THR A 110 -7.52 -6.91 8.10
N ARG A 111 -7.22 -5.65 7.74
CA ARG A 111 -5.90 -5.05 8.03
C ARG A 111 -5.52 -5.15 9.50
N LEU A 112 -6.49 -4.92 10.41
CA LEU A 112 -6.21 -4.90 11.84
C LEU A 112 -5.75 -6.28 12.32
N GLU A 113 -6.42 -7.35 11.89
CA GLU A 113 -6.03 -8.72 12.21
C GLU A 113 -4.64 -9.07 11.63
N ILE A 114 -4.31 -8.57 10.44
CA ILE A 114 -2.96 -8.75 9.86
C ILE A 114 -1.92 -8.03 10.71
N ASP A 115 -2.19 -6.78 11.12
CA ASP A 115 -1.30 -6.01 11.97
C ASP A 115 -1.09 -6.67 13.34
N ASP A 116 -2.14 -7.24 13.93
CA ASP A 116 -2.10 -7.98 15.19
C ASP A 116 -1.26 -9.25 15.07
N ILE A 117 -1.41 -10.01 13.98
CA ILE A 117 -0.60 -11.22 13.73
C ILE A 117 0.87 -10.86 13.55
N ARG A 118 1.19 -9.77 12.84
CA ARG A 118 2.58 -9.36 12.58
C ARG A 118 3.23 -8.60 13.74
N GLY A 119 2.43 -8.06 14.65
CA GLY A 119 2.89 -7.14 15.70
C GLY A 119 3.39 -5.78 15.17
N VAL A 120 3.23 -5.49 13.87
CA VAL A 120 3.65 -4.25 13.21
C VAL A 120 2.68 -3.85 12.10
N GLN A 121 2.64 -2.56 11.76
CA GLN A 121 1.75 -2.03 10.73
C GLN A 121 2.08 -2.59 9.33
N SER A 122 1.03 -2.97 8.59
CA SER A 122 1.10 -3.68 7.31
C SER A 122 0.44 -2.92 6.16
N SER A 123 -0.02 -1.68 6.38
CA SER A 123 -0.68 -0.84 5.38
C SER A 123 0.12 -0.69 4.08
N GLY A 124 1.43 -0.39 4.20
CA GLY A 124 2.31 -0.25 3.04
C GLY A 124 2.56 -1.56 2.29
N SER A 125 2.58 -2.69 3.00
CA SER A 125 2.71 -4.02 2.36
C SER A 125 1.42 -4.39 1.62
N LEU A 126 0.25 -4.17 2.23
CA LEU A 126 -1.04 -4.41 1.60
C LEU A 126 -1.20 -3.58 0.32
N GLN A 127 -0.87 -2.29 0.35
CA GLN A 127 -0.95 -1.44 -0.83
C GLN A 127 -0.06 -1.96 -1.97
N LYS A 128 1.18 -2.35 -1.66
CA LYS A 128 2.09 -2.93 -2.65
C LYS A 128 1.56 -4.24 -3.23
N LEU A 129 1.01 -5.13 -2.40
CA LEU A 129 0.45 -6.40 -2.85
C LEU A 129 -0.81 -6.22 -3.71
N MET A 130 -1.67 -5.24 -3.37
CA MET A 130 -2.84 -4.86 -4.18
C MET A 130 -2.43 -4.30 -5.54
N VAL A 131 -1.45 -3.40 -5.57
CA VAL A 131 -0.89 -2.85 -6.81
C VAL A 131 -0.29 -3.95 -7.69
N ARG A 132 0.34 -4.96 -7.08
CA ARG A 132 0.83 -6.16 -7.78
C ARG A 132 -0.28 -7.11 -8.22
N GLY A 133 -1.53 -6.84 -7.84
CA GLY A 133 -2.68 -7.69 -8.11
C GLY A 133 -2.65 -9.03 -7.39
N LEU A 134 -1.76 -9.25 -6.41
CA LEU A 134 -1.66 -10.53 -5.69
C LEU A 134 -2.76 -10.69 -4.63
N ILE A 135 -3.29 -9.57 -4.14
CA ILE A 135 -4.44 -9.52 -3.23
C ILE A 135 -5.43 -8.45 -3.71
N ASP A 136 -6.69 -8.57 -3.30
CA ASP A 136 -7.74 -7.57 -3.52
C ASP A 136 -8.71 -7.52 -2.32
N THR A 137 -9.61 -6.55 -2.32
CA THR A 137 -10.65 -6.41 -1.30
C THR A 137 -11.85 -7.32 -1.59
N HIS A 138 -12.15 -8.23 -0.67
CA HIS A 138 -13.30 -9.13 -0.71
C HIS A 138 -14.47 -8.56 0.11
N GLY A 139 -14.83 -7.30 -0.19
CA GLY A 139 -15.90 -6.59 0.51
C GLY A 139 -15.48 -5.99 1.86
N ARG A 140 -16.44 -5.82 2.76
CA ARG A 140 -16.26 -5.18 4.07
C ARG A 140 -16.88 -6.01 5.18
N LEU A 141 -16.21 -6.06 6.33
CA LEU A 141 -16.72 -6.72 7.52
C LEU A 141 -17.89 -5.92 8.10
N ASP A 142 -18.96 -6.60 8.52
CA ASP A 142 -20.11 -5.98 9.19
C ASP A 142 -19.83 -5.77 10.69
N ALA A 143 -18.87 -4.88 10.97
CA ALA A 143 -18.42 -4.52 12.29
C ALA A 143 -18.21 -2.99 12.38
N PRO A 144 -18.08 -2.40 13.58
CA PRO A 144 -17.79 -0.97 13.74
C PRO A 144 -16.57 -0.54 12.91
N GLY A 145 -16.71 0.53 12.13
CA GLY A 145 -15.68 1.01 11.21
C GLY A 145 -15.67 0.36 9.82
N ARG A 146 -16.43 -0.74 9.63
CA ARG A 146 -16.61 -1.46 8.36
C ARG A 146 -15.29 -1.67 7.58
N PRO A 147 -14.28 -2.30 8.19
CA PRO A 147 -12.97 -2.47 7.56
C PRO A 147 -13.07 -3.34 6.31
N PHE A 148 -12.17 -3.11 5.36
CA PHE A 148 -12.02 -3.98 4.20
C PHE A 148 -11.54 -5.37 4.61
N LEU A 149 -12.08 -6.38 3.96
CA LEU A 149 -11.58 -7.75 3.99
C LEU A 149 -10.64 -7.95 2.80
N TYR A 150 -9.51 -8.59 3.00
CA TYR A 150 -8.51 -8.87 1.98
C TYR A 150 -8.49 -10.36 1.64
N SER A 151 -8.28 -10.66 0.37
CA SER A 151 -8.15 -12.03 -0.15
C SER A 151 -7.17 -12.05 -1.30
N THR A 152 -6.58 -13.21 -1.55
CA THR A 152 -5.74 -13.49 -2.72
C THR A 152 -6.57 -13.44 -4.00
N THR A 153 -5.90 -13.21 -5.13
CA THR A 153 -6.52 -13.18 -6.47
C THR A 153 -6.09 -14.38 -7.31
N PRO A 154 -6.69 -14.62 -8.48
CA PRO A 154 -6.15 -15.59 -9.44
C PRO A 154 -4.70 -15.32 -9.86
N ALA A 155 -4.26 -14.04 -9.83
CA ALA A 155 -2.87 -13.71 -10.15
C ALA A 155 -1.89 -14.22 -9.09
N PHE A 156 -2.31 -14.37 -7.83
CA PHE A 156 -1.52 -15.05 -6.79
C PHE A 156 -1.26 -16.51 -7.16
N LEU A 157 -2.30 -17.25 -7.52
CA LEU A 157 -2.17 -18.66 -7.91
C LEU A 157 -1.22 -18.83 -9.10
N ASN A 158 -1.39 -17.99 -10.13
CA ASN A 158 -0.50 -17.97 -11.30
C ASN A 158 0.95 -17.62 -10.93
N TYR A 159 1.15 -16.66 -10.01
CA TYR A 159 2.47 -16.26 -9.56
C TYR A 159 3.22 -17.39 -8.82
N PHE A 160 2.49 -18.22 -8.07
CA PHE A 160 3.05 -19.37 -7.33
C PHE A 160 2.93 -20.72 -8.05
N GLY A 161 2.38 -20.73 -9.27
CA GLY A 161 2.18 -21.96 -10.04
C GLY A 161 1.24 -22.96 -9.37
N LEU A 162 0.25 -22.46 -8.63
CA LEU A 162 -0.78 -23.26 -7.95
C LEU A 162 -2.06 -23.30 -8.79
N SER A 163 -2.79 -24.41 -8.76
CA SER A 163 -4.11 -24.50 -9.41
C SER A 163 -5.23 -24.03 -8.48
N ASP A 164 -5.05 -24.22 -7.18
CA ASP A 164 -6.01 -23.87 -6.13
C ASP A 164 -5.28 -23.48 -4.82
N LEU A 165 -6.01 -22.83 -3.90
CA LEU A 165 -5.51 -22.47 -2.57
C LEU A 165 -5.29 -23.68 -1.67
N ASP A 166 -6.02 -24.79 -1.91
CA ASP A 166 -5.83 -26.05 -1.16
C ASP A 166 -4.45 -26.69 -1.41
N GLU A 167 -3.73 -26.25 -2.45
CA GLU A 167 -2.35 -26.67 -2.71
C GLU A 167 -1.32 -25.93 -1.84
N LEU A 168 -1.75 -24.99 -1.00
CA LEU A 168 -0.86 -24.29 -0.08
C LEU A 168 -0.29 -25.26 0.97
N PRO A 169 1.00 -25.14 1.32
CA PRO A 169 1.62 -25.95 2.37
C PRO A 169 0.84 -25.87 3.69
N PRO A 170 0.66 -26.96 4.42
CA PRO A 170 0.05 -26.89 5.74
C PRO A 170 0.93 -26.03 6.67
N LEU A 171 0.28 -25.23 7.52
CA LEU A 171 0.99 -24.53 8.59
C LEU A 171 1.50 -25.58 9.61
N PRO A 172 2.72 -25.43 10.14
CA PRO A 172 3.19 -26.28 11.23
C PRO A 172 2.25 -26.19 12.44
N ASP A 173 2.10 -27.31 13.17
CA ASP A 173 1.12 -27.47 14.26
C ASP A 173 1.28 -26.39 15.36
N GLN A 174 0.14 -26.02 15.95
CA GLN A 174 -0.06 -24.80 16.75
C GLN A 174 0.77 -24.70 18.06
N ASP A 175 1.54 -25.71 18.44
CA ASP A 175 2.31 -25.74 19.70
C ASP A 175 3.72 -25.09 19.58
N GLU A 176 4.17 -24.72 18.38
CA GLU A 176 5.44 -24.01 18.15
C GLU A 176 5.25 -22.54 17.68
N LEU A 177 4.12 -21.92 18.02
CA LEU A 177 3.84 -20.53 17.64
C LEU A 177 4.52 -19.52 18.57
N GLU A 178 5.85 -19.40 18.44
CA GLU A 178 6.43 -18.06 18.34
C GLU A 178 6.28 -17.59 16.88
N ILE A 179 5.31 -16.70 16.64
CA ILE A 179 4.97 -16.16 15.31
C ILE A 179 6.15 -15.36 14.68
N SER A 180 7.22 -15.12 15.44
CA SER A 180 8.53 -14.68 14.92
C SER A 180 9.15 -15.66 13.91
N ASN A 181 8.66 -16.90 13.84
CA ASN A 181 9.12 -17.94 12.92
C ASN A 181 8.19 -18.24 11.75
N ILE A 182 7.04 -17.55 11.60
CA ILE A 182 6.29 -17.55 10.32
C ILE A 182 7.04 -16.63 9.34
N ASN A 183 8.25 -17.03 9.00
CA ASN A 183 9.04 -16.36 7.99
C ASN A 183 8.54 -16.78 6.61
N GLY A 184 8.65 -15.88 5.63
CA GLY A 184 8.47 -16.22 4.20
C GLY A 184 9.34 -17.39 3.71
N ASP A 185 10.26 -17.86 4.56
CA ASP A 185 11.13 -19.02 4.38
C ASP A 185 10.32 -20.32 4.23
N ILE A 186 9.27 -20.57 5.02
CA ILE A 186 8.41 -21.78 4.87
C ILE A 186 7.77 -21.82 3.47
N PHE A 187 7.37 -20.65 3.00
CA PHE A 187 6.70 -20.49 1.72
C PHE A 187 7.70 -20.60 0.54
N LEU A 188 8.94 -20.13 0.72
CA LEU A 188 10.03 -20.29 -0.24
C LEU A 188 10.54 -21.74 -0.29
N GLU A 189 10.70 -22.39 0.86
CA GLU A 189 11.14 -23.79 0.98
C GLU A 189 10.13 -24.74 0.32
N ALA A 190 8.84 -24.51 0.55
CA ALA A 190 7.80 -25.31 -0.09
C ALA A 190 7.76 -25.13 -1.62
N LEU A 191 8.11 -23.94 -2.13
CA LEU A 191 8.21 -23.67 -3.56
C LEU A 191 9.45 -24.35 -4.17
N GLN A 192 10.60 -24.27 -3.49
CA GLN A 192 11.85 -24.90 -3.91
C GLN A 192 11.76 -26.43 -3.95
N ALA A 193 11.15 -27.04 -2.93
CA ALA A 193 10.93 -28.50 -2.87
C ALA A 193 9.98 -29.03 -3.97
N ARG A 194 9.33 -28.15 -4.75
CA ARG A 194 8.47 -28.51 -5.89
C ARG A 194 9.18 -28.30 -7.23
N GLU A 195 10.14 -27.37 -7.31
CA GLU A 195 11.06 -27.26 -8.46
C GLU A 195 11.94 -28.50 -8.56
N GLU A 196 12.49 -28.98 -7.44
CA GLU A 196 13.32 -30.21 -7.40
C GLU A 196 12.56 -31.47 -7.83
N ARG A 197 11.24 -31.54 -7.59
CA ARG A 197 10.38 -32.66 -8.04
C ARG A 197 10.02 -32.62 -9.52
N LYS A 198 10.21 -31.49 -10.21
CA LYS A 198 10.00 -31.37 -11.66
C LYS A 198 11.24 -31.75 -12.46
N ASP A 199 12.43 -31.72 -11.85
CA ASP A 199 13.69 -32.11 -12.52
C ASP A 199 13.97 -33.63 -12.47
N ASP A 200 13.25 -34.37 -11.62
CA ASP A 200 13.37 -35.83 -11.44
C ASP A 200 12.39 -36.66 -12.30
N ASN A 201 11.64 -36.06 -13.24
CA ASN A 201 10.64 -36.76 -14.06
C ASN A 201 10.69 -36.42 -15.55
#